data_AF-A0A0J7XUG8-F1
#
_entry.id   AF-A0A0J7XUG8-F1
#
_cell.length_a   1.000
_cell.length_b   1.000
_cell.length_c   1.000
_cell.angle_alpha   90.00
_cell.angle_beta   90.00
_cell.angle_gamma   90.00
#
_symmetry.space_group_name_H-M   'P 1'
#
loop_
_entity.id
_entity.type
_entity.pdbx_description
1 polymer ?
#
loop_
_entity_poly.entity_id
_entity_poly.type
_entity_poly.pdbx_seq_one_letter_code
_entity_poly.pdbx_strand_id
1 'polypeptide(L)'
;MDLYDLRLGDYVIKEDQLDGRLIGEVLHIRARISYLNAGFQCRDWVDITTGTAYPYRIDASDKPTIYKASPEDIQMYGLEDRPRRTLPAINGGQP
;
A
#
# COMPACT_ATOMS: atom_id res chain seq x y z
N MET A 1 9.96 13.77 9.54
CA MET A 1 10.31 13.64 8.12
C MET A 1 9.09 13.08 7.43
N ASP A 2 8.56 13.77 6.43
CA ASP A 2 7.34 13.35 5.78
C ASP A 2 7.66 12.26 4.74
N LEU A 3 7.32 11.01 5.05
CA LEU A 3 7.48 9.88 4.12
C LEU A 3 6.25 9.72 3.20
N TYR A 4 5.20 10.54 3.36
CA TYR A 4 3.96 10.45 2.60
C TYR A 4 4.12 10.89 1.14
N ASP A 5 5.13 11.72 0.85
CA ASP A 5 5.42 12.22 -0.50
C ASP A 5 6.49 11.41 -1.26
N LEU A 6 6.98 10.30 -0.68
CA LEU A 6 7.98 9.47 -1.33
C LEU A 6 7.47 8.89 -2.66
N ARG A 7 8.34 8.95 -3.65
CA ARG A 7 8.16 8.38 -4.99
C ARG A 7 9.21 7.31 -5.25
N LEU A 8 8.96 6.46 -6.24
CA LEU A 8 9.96 5.53 -6.73
C LEU A 8 11.18 6.32 -7.25
N GLY A 9 12.37 5.83 -6.93
CA GLY A 9 13.64 6.48 -7.29
C GLY A 9 14.07 7.60 -6.35
N ASP A 10 13.22 8.04 -5.41
CA ASP A 10 13.65 9.01 -4.41
C ASP A 10 14.75 8.40 -3.52
N TYR A 11 15.77 9.20 -3.21
CA TYR A 11 16.79 8.81 -2.26
C TYR A 11 16.33 9.04 -0.82
N VAL A 12 16.52 8.04 0.03
CA VAL A 12 16.19 8.07 1.45
C VAL A 12 17.42 7.83 2.30
N ILE A 13 17.44 8.43 3.49
CA ILE A 13 18.48 8.21 4.49
C ILE A 13 17.91 7.34 5.61
N LYS A 14 18.59 6.23 5.91
CA LYS A 14 18.38 5.45 7.14
C LYS A 14 19.53 5.76 8.09
N GLU A 15 19.21 6.24 9.28
CA GLU A 15 20.17 6.36 10.38
C GLU A 15 19.82 5.31 11.43
N ASP A 16 20.78 4.45 11.75
CA ASP A 16 20.63 3.37 12.72
C ASP A 16 21.86 3.32 13.63
N GLN A 17 21.69 2.89 14.89
CA GLN A 17 22.79 2.85 15.86
C GLN A 17 23.83 1.78 15.55
N LEU A 18 23.43 0.69 14.88
CA LEU A 18 24.31 -0.42 14.51
C LEU A 18 24.99 -0.16 13.16
N ASP A 19 24.20 0.23 12.15
CA ASP A 19 24.68 0.36 10.76
C ASP A 19 25.18 1.76 10.39
N GLY A 20 25.01 2.75 11.27
CA GLY A 20 25.32 4.15 10.99
C GLY A 20 24.36 4.79 9.98
N ARG A 21 24.88 5.71 9.16
CA ARG A 21 24.11 6.44 8.15
C ARG A 21 24.23 5.77 6.79
N LEU A 22 23.10 5.32 6.25
CA LEU A 22 22.97 4.69 4.94
C LEU A 22 22.10 5.54 4.01
N ILE A 23 22.48 5.62 2.74
CA ILE A 23 21.64 6.14 1.66
C ILE A 23 21.07 4.97 0.86
N GLY A 24 19.76 5.00 0.62
CA GLY A 24 19.05 4.03 -0.20
C GLY A 24 18.16 4.73 -1.23
N GLU A 25 17.58 3.94 -2.12
CA GLU A 25 16.63 4.37 -3.14
C GLU A 25 15.29 3.69 -2.90
N VAL A 26 14.18 4.42 -3.07
CA VAL A 26 12.83 3.83 -2.98
C VAL A 26 12.58 2.98 -4.21
N LEU A 27 12.67 1.66 -4.04
CA LEU A 27 12.41 0.71 -5.13
C LEU A 27 10.92 0.39 -5.30
N HIS A 28 10.15 0.48 -4.21
CA HIS A 28 8.78 -0.04 -4.14
C HIS A 28 7.96 0.71 -3.06
N ILE A 29 6.70 1.03 -3.36
CA ILE A 29 5.74 1.59 -2.38
C ILE A 29 4.66 0.53 -2.14
N ARG A 30 4.23 0.35 -0.89
CA ARG A 30 3.27 -0.71 -0.53
C ARG A 30 2.00 -0.17 0.10
N ALA A 31 0.88 -0.78 -0.25
CA ALA A 31 -0.40 -0.60 0.41
C ALA A 31 -0.72 -1.80 1.30
N ARG A 32 -1.30 -1.55 2.48
CA ARG A 32 -1.90 -2.61 3.31
C ARG A 32 -3.37 -2.74 2.94
N ILE A 33 -3.76 -3.88 2.38
CA ILE A 33 -5.12 -4.12 1.89
C ILE A 33 -5.89 -4.96 2.90
N SER A 34 -7.19 -4.67 3.05
CA SER A 34 -8.14 -5.49 3.80
C SER A 34 -9.28 -5.86 2.85
N TYR A 35 -9.52 -7.14 2.62
CA TYR A 35 -10.57 -7.60 1.71
C TYR A 35 -11.91 -7.58 2.43
N LEU A 36 -12.90 -6.90 1.85
CA LEU A 36 -14.18 -6.63 2.51
C LEU A 36 -15.28 -7.63 2.16
N ASN A 37 -15.10 -8.39 1.08
CA ASN A 37 -15.99 -9.46 0.64
C ASN A 37 -15.63 -10.83 1.24
N ALA A 38 -14.54 -10.93 2.02
CA ALA A 38 -14.16 -12.14 2.71
C ALA A 38 -14.98 -12.32 4.01
N GLY A 39 -15.46 -13.53 4.28
CA GLY A 39 -16.17 -13.87 5.52
C GLY A 39 -15.27 -13.95 6.77
N PHE A 40 -14.00 -13.58 6.66
CA PHE A 40 -12.99 -13.60 7.72
C PHE A 40 -12.00 -12.44 7.55
N GLN A 41 -11.18 -12.16 8.56
CA GLN A 41 -10.15 -11.10 8.46
C GLN A 41 -9.03 -11.51 7.50
N CYS A 42 -9.10 -11.04 6.27
CA CYS A 42 -8.08 -11.23 5.25
C CYS A 42 -7.34 -9.90 5.00
N ARG A 43 -6.00 -9.90 5.13
CA ARG A 43 -5.15 -8.71 4.96
C ARG A 43 -3.82 -9.06 4.32
N ASP A 44 -3.43 -8.30 3.31
CA ASP A 44 -2.17 -8.48 2.58
C ASP A 44 -1.40 -7.16 2.43
N TRP A 45 -0.10 -7.27 2.19
CA TRP A 45 0.70 -6.18 1.66
C TRP A 45 0.80 -6.31 0.15
N VAL A 46 0.59 -5.22 -0.58
CA VAL A 46 0.65 -5.20 -2.04
C VAL A 46 1.57 -4.09 -2.48
N ASP A 47 2.43 -4.40 -3.43
CA ASP A 47 3.20 -3.42 -4.15
C ASP A 47 2.31 -2.61 -5.09
N ILE A 48 2.24 -1.29 -4.89
CA ILE A 48 1.33 -0.46 -5.67
C ILE A 48 1.82 -0.22 -7.10
N THR A 49 3.12 -0.39 -7.34
CA THR A 49 3.74 -0.18 -8.65
C THR A 49 3.46 -1.37 -9.56
N THR A 50 3.60 -2.58 -9.03
CA THR A 50 3.45 -3.81 -9.81
C THR A 50 2.11 -4.51 -9.62
N GLY A 51 1.31 -4.10 -8.62
CA GLY A 51 0.07 -4.77 -8.26
C GLY A 51 0.29 -6.18 -7.71
N THR A 52 1.50 -6.50 -7.24
CA THR A 52 1.84 -7.84 -6.74
C THR A 52 1.73 -7.91 -5.23
N ALA A 53 1.18 -8.98 -4.69
CA ALA A 53 1.25 -9.26 -3.26
C ALA A 53 2.72 -9.33 -2.79
N TYR A 54 2.99 -8.96 -1.55
CA TYR A 54 4.30 -9.08 -0.93
C TYR A 54 4.27 -10.17 0.14
N PRO A 55 5.28 -11.06 0.23
CA PRO A 55 6.56 -11.07 -0.49
C PRO A 55 6.54 -11.85 -1.82
N TYR A 56 5.40 -11.94 -2.52
CA TYR A 56 5.37 -12.68 -3.79
C TYR A 56 6.39 -12.13 -4.77
N ARG A 57 7.12 -13.05 -5.42
CA ARG A 57 8.15 -12.70 -6.40
C ARG A 57 7.49 -12.21 -7.69
N ILE A 58 8.10 -11.21 -8.33
CA ILE A 58 7.57 -10.59 -9.55
C ILE A 58 7.49 -11.60 -10.71
N ASP A 59 8.35 -12.63 -10.69
CA ASP A 59 8.52 -13.68 -11.69
C ASP A 59 7.65 -14.93 -11.49
N ALA A 60 6.83 -14.99 -10.43
CA ALA A 60 5.93 -16.11 -10.20
C ALA A 60 4.82 -16.16 -11.27
N SER A 61 4.65 -17.32 -11.91
CA SER A 61 3.66 -17.53 -12.98
C SER A 61 2.22 -17.63 -12.47
N ASP A 62 2.03 -17.90 -11.18
CA ASP A 62 0.75 -18.02 -10.48
C ASP A 62 0.39 -16.77 -9.67
N LYS A 63 1.07 -15.64 -9.92
CA LYS A 63 0.84 -14.42 -9.14
C LYS A 63 -0.60 -13.91 -9.31
N PRO A 64 -1.27 -13.51 -8.22
CA PRO A 64 -2.56 -12.84 -8.32
C PRO A 64 -2.37 -11.51 -9.05
N THR A 65 -3.31 -11.16 -9.93
CA THR A 65 -3.36 -9.84 -10.56
C THR A 65 -4.22 -8.92 -9.72
N ILE A 66 -3.68 -7.79 -9.30
CA ILE A 66 -4.41 -6.79 -8.51
C ILE A 66 -4.50 -5.51 -9.33
N TYR A 67 -5.72 -4.97 -9.46
CA TYR A 67 -6.00 -3.75 -10.20
C TYR A 67 -6.96 -2.87 -9.42
N LYS A 68 -7.04 -1.60 -9.84
CA LYS A 68 -7.98 -0.65 -9.25
C LYS A 68 -9.42 -1.06 -9.59
N ALA A 69 -10.26 -1.23 -8.57
CA ALA A 69 -11.67 -1.52 -8.74
C ALA A 69 -12.35 -0.42 -9.58
N SER A 70 -13.18 -0.84 -10.52
CA SER A 70 -14.09 0.04 -11.26
C SER A 70 -15.24 0.51 -10.37
N PRO A 71 -15.96 1.60 -10.75
CA PRO A 71 -17.20 1.97 -10.07
C PRO A 71 -18.23 0.83 -10.02
N GLU A 72 -18.32 0.03 -11.08
CA GLU A 72 -19.21 -1.12 -11.19
C GLU A 72 -18.84 -2.22 -10.18
N ASP A 73 -17.54 -2.49 -9.98
CA ASP A 73 -17.07 -3.44 -8.96
C ASP A 73 -17.45 -2.96 -7.55
N ILE A 74 -17.29 -1.66 -7.28
CA ILE A 74 -17.65 -1.05 -5.99
C ILE A 74 -19.16 -1.21 -5.76
N GLN A 75 -19.97 -0.99 -6.79
CA GLN A 75 -21.43 -1.16 -6.73
C GLN A 75 -21.85 -2.61 -6.53
N MET A 76 -21.22 -3.54 -7.24
CA MET A 76 -21.50 -4.97 -7.10
C MET A 76 -21.36 -5.46 -5.64
N TYR A 77 -20.43 -4.87 -4.88
CA TYR A 77 -20.20 -5.22 -3.48
C TYR A 77 -20.92 -4.30 -2.47
N GLY A 78 -21.77 -3.36 -2.91
CA GLY A 78 -22.51 -2.45 -2.04
C GLY A 78 -21.61 -1.53 -1.22
N LEU A 79 -20.51 -1.05 -1.82
CA LEU A 79 -19.47 -0.27 -1.16
C LEU A 79 -19.50 1.22 -1.53
N GLU A 80 -20.47 1.69 -2.32
CA GLU A 80 -20.52 3.06 -2.86
C GLU A 80 -20.61 4.11 -1.75
N ASP A 81 -21.49 3.87 -0.77
CA ASP A 81 -21.75 4.78 0.34
C ASP A 81 -20.89 4.46 1.57
N ARG A 82 -20.01 3.46 1.49
CA ARG A 82 -19.19 3.06 2.63
C ARG A 82 -18.11 4.12 2.85
N PRO A 83 -18.00 4.69 4.07
CA PRO A 83 -16.97 5.67 4.36
C PRO A 83 -15.59 5.03 4.13
N ARG A 84 -14.82 5.67 3.26
CA ARG A 84 -13.44 5.27 3.01
C ARG A 84 -12.63 5.56 4.26
N ARG A 85 -11.73 4.63 4.61
CA ARG A 85 -10.74 4.92 5.65
C ARG A 85 -9.87 6.07 5.15
N THR A 86 -9.93 7.19 5.83
CA THR A 86 -8.97 8.26 5.65
C THR A 86 -7.70 7.89 6.40
N LEU A 87 -6.58 8.43 5.96
CA LEU A 87 -5.39 8.43 6.81
C LEU A 87 -5.76 9.12 8.14
N PRO A 88 -5.22 8.66 9.29
CA PRO A 88 -5.34 9.44 10.52
C PRO A 88 -4.85 10.87 10.23
N ALA A 89 -5.53 11.89 10.77
CA ALA A 89 -5.03 13.25 10.69
C ALA A 89 -3.66 13.31 11.36
N ILE A 90 -2.59 13.33 10.57
CA ILE A 90 -1.25 13.49 11.09
C ILE A 90 -1.04 15.00 11.24
N ASN A 91 -0.89 15.45 12.50
CA ASN A 91 -0.74 16.85 12.95
C ASN A 91 -2.01 17.61 13.36
N GLY A 92 -3.05 16.97 13.91
CA GLY A 92 -4.12 17.70 14.63
C GLY A 92 -4.94 18.70 13.81
N GLY A 93 -4.80 18.71 12.48
CA GLY A 93 -5.70 19.41 11.58
C GLY A 93 -6.98 18.61 11.43
N GLN A 94 -8.11 19.24 11.72
CA GLN A 94 -9.44 18.67 11.50
C GLN A 94 -9.69 18.30 10.02
N PRO A 95 -10.59 17.33 9.76
CA PRO A 95 -10.88 16.80 8.43
C PRO A 95 -11.40 17.84 7.43
#